data_AF-A0A844HJQ9-F1
#
_entry.id   AF-A0A844HJQ9-F1
#
_cell.length_a   1.000
_cell.length_b   1.000
_cell.length_c   1.000
_cell.angle_alpha   90.00
_cell.angle_beta   90.00
_cell.angle_gamma   90.00
#
_symmetry.space_group_name_H-M   'P 1'
#
loop_
_entity.id
_entity.type
_entity.pdbx_description
1 polymer ?
#
loop_
_entity_poly.entity_id
_entity_poly.type
_entity_poly.pdbx_seq_one_letter_code
_entity_poly.pdbx_strand_id
1 'polypeptide(L)'
;MHLPQTLHDDSHHRLTLFAAPGGSRRAVICFEAGRDIMDGFVPTACPGFAVRAGIEAIMVQSARRDWFLSKGSDHLAKALSAATAAYDEVTATGFSMGGYGALLYSRAARVSRALLVSPQYSIDPRIAPYDPDRHDKFRRIGQDMPRPEEWGDTDLRGVLIYDPSISADREHAARITHVFPRLRLLALPYGGHPATSVLGEKGQVGKVSIMLVEGRLRLKEIRRRHRMARRESPRYHLHLARAAVARHPDRARQELLALAQNGSDHVRFEAGLALLPLDRAPAMTALNNLFDGLPDIPASWARRLQAALDDGTF
;
A
#
# COMPACT_ATOMS: atom_id res chain seq x y z
N MET A 1 -27.21 3.80 -7.52
CA MET A 1 -25.98 4.31 -6.87
C MET A 1 -25.82 3.57 -5.55
N HIS A 2 -24.64 3.10 -5.18
CA HIS A 2 -24.41 2.48 -3.87
C HIS A 2 -24.36 3.58 -2.81
N LEU A 3 -25.43 3.74 -2.02
CA LEU A 3 -25.44 4.76 -0.96
C LEU A 3 -24.56 4.29 0.21
N PRO A 4 -23.67 5.14 0.72
CA PRO A 4 -22.83 4.81 1.87
C PRO A 4 -23.68 4.75 3.15
N GLN A 5 -23.49 3.69 3.93
CA GLN A 5 -24.06 3.55 5.27
C GLN A 5 -22.91 3.44 6.29
N THR A 6 -22.87 4.35 7.26
CA THR A 6 -21.91 4.25 8.36
C THR A 6 -22.35 3.17 9.34
N LEU A 7 -21.48 2.18 9.58
CA LEU A 7 -21.71 1.08 10.52
C LEU A 7 -21.01 1.31 11.87
N HIS A 8 -19.93 2.10 11.85
CA HIS A 8 -19.13 2.47 13.03
C HIS A 8 -18.44 3.80 12.76
N ASP A 9 -18.37 4.66 13.76
CA ASP A 9 -17.71 5.96 13.68
C ASP A 9 -17.23 6.36 15.08
N ASP A 10 -15.92 6.40 15.27
CA ASP A 10 -15.28 6.94 16.48
C ASP A 10 -14.18 7.95 16.08
N SER A 11 -13.46 8.50 17.07
CA SER A 11 -12.43 9.51 16.80
C SER A 11 -11.21 9.01 16.02
N HIS A 12 -11.06 7.69 15.87
CA HIS A 12 -9.98 7.01 15.17
C HIS A 12 -10.44 6.23 13.95
N HIS A 13 -11.58 5.53 14.00
CA HIS A 13 -11.97 4.56 12.99
C HIS A 13 -13.39 4.79 12.46
N ARG A 14 -13.56 4.52 11.17
CA ARG A 14 -14.87 4.53 10.52
C ARG A 14 -15.06 3.29 9.64
N LEU A 15 -16.23 2.67 9.77
CA LEU A 15 -16.70 1.60 8.89
C LEU A 15 -17.83 2.14 8.01
N THR A 16 -17.66 2.08 6.70
CA THR A 16 -18.69 2.48 5.74
C THR A 16 -19.05 1.30 4.83
N LEU A 17 -20.31 0.88 4.88
CA LEU A 17 -20.89 -0.12 4.01
C LEU A 17 -21.41 0.51 2.72
N PHE A 18 -21.13 -0.17 1.62
CA PHE A 18 -21.74 0.06 0.31
C PHE A 18 -22.49 -1.22 -0.08
N ALA A 19 -23.79 -1.25 0.22
CA ALA A 19 -24.65 -2.39 -0.08
C ALA A 19 -24.82 -2.59 -1.60
N ALA A 20 -24.91 -3.84 -2.05
CA ALA A 20 -25.19 -4.14 -3.46
C ALA A 20 -26.70 -3.90 -3.75
N PRO A 21 -27.09 -3.40 -4.94
CA PRO A 21 -28.50 -3.08 -5.23
C PRO A 21 -29.52 -4.22 -5.06
N GLY A 22 -29.07 -5.49 -5.12
CA GLY A 22 -29.88 -6.69 -4.86
C GLY A 22 -29.50 -7.43 -3.58
N GLY A 23 -28.69 -6.82 -2.72
CA GLY A 23 -27.99 -7.49 -1.61
C GLY A 23 -26.90 -8.44 -2.08
N SER A 24 -26.04 -8.86 -1.16
CA SER A 24 -25.10 -9.96 -1.40
C SER A 24 -24.83 -10.72 -0.12
N ARG A 25 -24.66 -12.04 -0.22
CA ARG A 25 -24.10 -12.86 0.87
C ARG A 25 -22.57 -12.85 0.91
N ARG A 26 -21.94 -12.07 0.03
CA ARG A 26 -20.48 -11.90 -0.04
C ARG A 26 -20.10 -10.45 0.19
N ALA A 27 -19.06 -10.23 0.96
CA ALA A 27 -18.50 -8.90 1.19
C ALA A 27 -16.99 -8.87 0.97
N VAL A 28 -16.50 -7.69 0.60
CA VAL A 28 -15.07 -7.35 0.64
C VAL A 28 -14.84 -6.22 1.62
N ILE A 29 -13.89 -6.42 2.53
CA ILE A 29 -13.39 -5.39 3.43
C ILE A 29 -12.18 -4.73 2.78
N CYS A 30 -12.14 -3.42 2.74
CA CYS A 30 -11.03 -2.65 2.20
C CYS A 30 -10.46 -1.77 3.30
N PHE A 31 -9.30 -2.15 3.82
CA PHE A 31 -8.55 -1.32 4.76
C PHE A 31 -7.80 -0.26 3.97
N GLU A 32 -8.05 1.00 4.29
CA GLU A 32 -7.43 2.10 3.55
C GLU A 32 -5.90 2.10 3.70
N ALA A 33 -5.23 2.54 2.64
CA ALA A 33 -3.81 2.84 2.72
C ALA A 33 -3.61 4.16 3.49
N GLY A 34 -2.42 4.34 4.06
CA GLY A 34 -2.07 5.63 4.64
C GLY A 34 -2.03 6.72 3.57
N ARG A 35 -2.83 7.79 3.75
CA ARG A 35 -2.78 9.00 2.92
C ARG A 35 -1.53 9.82 3.26
N ASP A 36 -1.14 10.78 2.42
CA ASP A 36 -0.04 11.71 2.74
C ASP A 36 -0.34 12.49 4.01
N ILE A 37 -1.56 13.01 4.11
CA ILE A 37 -2.11 13.68 5.28
C ILE A 37 -3.29 12.84 5.79
N MET A 38 -3.23 12.45 7.06
CA MET A 38 -4.29 11.73 7.77
C MET A 38 -4.68 12.56 8.99
N ASP A 39 -5.58 13.50 8.78
CA ASP A 39 -6.18 14.34 9.80
C ASP A 39 -7.70 14.31 9.63
N GLY A 40 -8.32 13.29 10.22
CA GLY A 40 -9.74 13.00 10.06
C GLY A 40 -10.05 12.12 8.85
N PHE A 41 -11.34 11.82 8.71
CA PHE A 41 -11.87 10.99 7.63
C PHE A 41 -12.11 11.82 6.37
N VAL A 42 -11.86 11.20 5.21
CA VAL A 42 -12.25 11.74 3.91
C VAL A 42 -13.37 10.89 3.31
N PRO A 43 -14.24 11.46 2.46
CA PRO A 43 -15.25 10.67 1.76
C PRO A 43 -14.62 9.47 1.03
N THR A 44 -15.26 8.31 1.17
CA THR A 44 -14.88 7.07 0.48
C THR A 44 -15.98 6.65 -0.49
N ALA A 45 -15.66 5.70 -1.37
CA ALA A 45 -16.58 5.22 -2.39
C ALA A 45 -16.51 3.70 -2.51
N CYS A 46 -17.59 3.09 -3.00
CA CYS A 46 -17.60 1.68 -3.32
C CYS A 46 -16.50 1.37 -4.37
N PRO A 47 -15.55 0.46 -4.07
CA PRO A 47 -14.50 0.11 -5.01
C PRO A 47 -15.10 -0.42 -6.31
N GLY A 48 -14.66 0.10 -7.46
CA GLY A 48 -15.23 -0.30 -8.76
C GLY A 48 -15.14 -1.79 -9.07
N PHE A 49 -14.22 -2.54 -8.44
CA PHE A 49 -14.18 -3.99 -8.56
C PHE A 49 -15.33 -4.70 -7.81
N ALA A 50 -15.75 -4.18 -6.66
CA ALA A 50 -16.87 -4.69 -5.89
C ALA A 50 -18.19 -4.43 -6.64
N VAL A 51 -18.33 -3.23 -7.21
CA VAL A 51 -19.44 -2.88 -8.11
C VAL A 51 -19.54 -3.88 -9.26
N ARG A 52 -18.44 -4.13 -9.99
CA ARG A 52 -18.41 -5.08 -11.11
C ARG A 52 -18.69 -6.52 -10.69
N ALA A 53 -18.33 -6.91 -9.47
CA ALA A 53 -18.55 -8.26 -8.96
C ALA A 53 -19.94 -8.46 -8.33
N GLY A 54 -20.73 -7.38 -8.16
CA GLY A 54 -22.05 -7.45 -7.52
C GLY A 54 -21.97 -7.89 -6.04
N ILE A 55 -20.94 -7.46 -5.32
CA ILE A 55 -20.75 -7.78 -3.89
C ILE A 55 -20.78 -6.49 -3.05
N GLU A 56 -20.97 -6.66 -1.75
CA GLU A 56 -20.93 -5.53 -0.82
C GLU A 56 -19.49 -5.16 -0.48
N ALA A 57 -19.25 -3.88 -0.21
CA ALA A 57 -17.94 -3.40 0.20
C ALA A 57 -18.04 -2.69 1.55
N ILE A 58 -17.16 -3.06 2.48
CA ILE A 58 -16.99 -2.39 3.76
C ILE A 58 -15.64 -1.68 3.73
N MET A 59 -15.66 -0.35 3.75
CA MET A 59 -14.45 0.46 3.83
C MET A 59 -14.08 0.67 5.29
N VAL A 60 -12.84 0.33 5.65
CA VAL A 60 -12.26 0.61 6.98
C VAL A 60 -11.31 1.78 6.84
N GLN A 61 -11.65 2.89 7.47
CA GLN A 61 -10.85 4.12 7.47
C GLN A 61 -10.24 4.37 8.85
N SER A 62 -9.07 5.00 8.85
CA SER A 62 -8.50 5.63 10.02
C SER A 62 -8.43 7.16 9.84
N ALA A 63 -8.80 7.87 10.89
CA ALA A 63 -8.68 9.33 10.97
C ALA A 63 -7.22 9.75 11.04
N ARG A 64 -6.34 8.89 11.55
CA ARG A 64 -4.93 9.17 11.82
C ARG A 64 -4.05 8.08 11.23
N ARG A 65 -2.75 8.36 11.12
CA ARG A 65 -1.79 7.36 10.67
C ARG A 65 -1.37 6.45 11.83
N ASP A 66 -2.31 5.65 12.32
CA ASP A 66 -2.19 4.87 13.56
C ASP A 66 -2.26 3.35 13.37
N TRP A 67 -2.22 2.87 12.13
CA TRP A 67 -2.29 1.43 11.83
C TRP A 67 -3.57 0.76 12.35
N PHE A 68 -4.68 1.52 12.43
CA PHE A 68 -5.96 1.05 12.96
C PHE A 68 -5.87 0.64 14.44
N LEU A 69 -5.01 1.33 15.19
CA LEU A 69 -4.81 1.14 16.61
C LEU A 69 -5.29 2.37 17.38
N SER A 70 -6.06 2.13 18.42
CA SER A 70 -6.44 3.11 19.44
C SER A 70 -6.71 2.40 20.77
N LYS A 71 -6.95 3.17 21.84
CA LYS A 71 -7.44 2.60 23.11
C LYS A 71 -8.78 1.85 22.95
N GLY A 72 -9.54 2.12 21.88
CA GLY A 72 -10.78 1.46 21.51
C GLY A 72 -10.63 0.48 20.34
N SER A 73 -9.46 -0.14 20.14
CA SER A 73 -9.27 -1.13 19.07
C SER A 73 -10.23 -2.33 19.19
N ASP A 74 -10.67 -2.66 20.40
CA ASP A 74 -11.68 -3.68 20.64
C ASP A 74 -13.06 -3.29 20.08
N HIS A 75 -13.40 -1.99 20.08
CA HIS A 75 -14.62 -1.48 19.46
C HIS A 75 -14.60 -1.70 17.95
N LEU A 76 -13.46 -1.44 17.28
CA LEU A 76 -13.32 -1.73 15.85
C LEU A 76 -13.46 -3.23 15.57
N ALA A 77 -12.84 -4.09 16.39
CA ALA A 77 -12.98 -5.54 16.25
C ALA A 77 -14.44 -6.01 16.41
N LYS A 78 -15.16 -5.51 17.44
CA LYS A 78 -16.58 -5.79 17.66
C LYS A 78 -17.44 -5.31 16.50
N ALA A 79 -17.18 -4.10 16.01
CA ALA A 79 -17.92 -3.52 14.89
C ALA A 79 -17.70 -4.31 13.59
N LEU A 80 -16.47 -4.76 13.32
CA LEU A 80 -16.16 -5.64 12.18
C LEU A 80 -16.85 -7.00 12.31
N SER A 81 -16.88 -7.58 13.51
CA SER A 81 -17.60 -8.84 13.76
C SER A 81 -19.10 -8.70 13.50
N ALA A 82 -19.73 -7.66 14.04
CA ALA A 82 -21.14 -7.37 13.81
C ALA A 82 -21.44 -7.08 12.32
N ALA A 83 -20.63 -6.22 11.69
CA ALA A 83 -20.79 -5.84 10.28
C ALA A 83 -20.66 -7.03 9.33
N THR A 84 -19.89 -8.04 9.71
CA THR A 84 -19.63 -9.19 8.83
C THR A 84 -20.52 -10.40 9.11
N ALA A 85 -21.24 -10.44 10.24
CA ALA A 85 -21.91 -11.62 10.79
C ALA A 85 -22.85 -12.35 9.81
N ALA A 86 -23.52 -11.62 8.92
CA ALA A 86 -24.55 -12.15 8.02
C ALA A 86 -24.03 -12.64 6.65
N TYR A 87 -22.75 -12.43 6.33
CA TYR A 87 -22.15 -12.89 5.07
C TYR A 87 -21.68 -14.34 5.18
N ASP A 88 -21.87 -15.08 4.08
CA ASP A 88 -21.36 -16.43 3.89
C ASP A 88 -19.86 -16.41 3.56
N GLU A 89 -19.39 -15.31 2.95
CA GLU A 89 -18.00 -15.14 2.57
C GLU A 89 -17.55 -13.69 2.72
N VAL A 90 -16.46 -13.50 3.47
CA VAL A 90 -15.78 -12.21 3.61
C VAL A 90 -14.38 -12.33 3.04
N THR A 91 -13.99 -11.39 2.19
CA THR A 91 -12.63 -11.22 1.70
C THR A 91 -12.06 -9.88 2.16
N ALA A 92 -10.75 -9.71 2.17
CA ALA A 92 -10.11 -8.46 2.54
C ALA A 92 -9.10 -7.97 1.50
N THR A 93 -8.97 -6.66 1.37
CA THR A 93 -7.86 -6.02 0.65
C THR A 93 -7.18 -5.02 1.58
N GLY A 94 -5.85 -4.95 1.50
CA GLY A 94 -5.06 -4.06 2.33
C GLY A 94 -3.71 -3.74 1.71
N PHE A 95 -3.32 -2.47 1.77
CA PHE A 95 -2.08 -1.95 1.19
C PHE A 95 -1.24 -1.31 2.29
N SER A 96 0.04 -1.67 2.41
CA SER A 96 0.94 -1.09 3.42
C SER A 96 0.35 -1.20 4.83
N MET A 97 0.02 -0.07 5.47
CA MET A 97 -0.74 0.02 6.72
C MET A 97 -2.08 -0.74 6.69
N GLY A 98 -2.82 -0.65 5.58
CA GLY A 98 -4.07 -1.40 5.40
C GLY A 98 -3.83 -2.92 5.35
N GLY A 99 -2.65 -3.35 4.92
CA GLY A 99 -2.25 -4.75 4.96
C GLY A 99 -2.10 -5.26 6.40
N TYR A 100 -1.55 -4.44 7.28
CA TYR A 100 -1.50 -4.74 8.72
C TYR A 100 -2.90 -4.86 9.32
N GLY A 101 -3.80 -3.88 9.06
CA GLY A 101 -5.18 -3.94 9.55
C GLY A 101 -5.94 -5.18 9.05
N ALA A 102 -5.78 -5.54 7.78
CA ALA A 102 -6.38 -6.72 7.19
C ALA A 102 -5.89 -8.03 7.84
N LEU A 103 -4.60 -8.11 8.22
CA LEU A 103 -4.06 -9.26 8.95
C LEU A 103 -4.59 -9.28 10.39
N LEU A 104 -4.44 -8.17 11.12
CA LEU A 104 -4.76 -8.05 12.55
C LEU A 104 -6.23 -8.35 12.84
N TYR A 105 -7.16 -7.80 12.05
CA TYR A 105 -8.59 -7.96 12.27
C TYR A 105 -9.23 -9.13 11.50
N SER A 106 -8.43 -9.96 10.82
CA SER A 106 -8.94 -11.05 9.97
C SER A 106 -9.85 -12.02 10.71
N ARG A 107 -9.54 -12.37 11.97
CA ARG A 107 -10.39 -13.26 12.79
C ARG A 107 -11.72 -12.60 13.16
N ALA A 108 -11.66 -11.38 13.68
CA ALA A 108 -12.86 -10.64 14.09
C ALA A 108 -13.85 -10.46 12.92
N ALA A 109 -13.31 -10.16 11.73
CA ALA A 109 -14.09 -9.99 10.51
C ALA A 109 -14.39 -11.29 9.74
N ARG A 110 -13.96 -12.46 10.26
CA ARG A 110 -14.13 -13.79 9.63
C ARG A 110 -13.64 -13.81 8.16
N VAL A 111 -12.50 -13.18 7.91
CA VAL A 111 -11.92 -13.05 6.57
C VAL A 111 -11.42 -14.40 6.09
N SER A 112 -12.01 -14.90 5.00
CA SER A 112 -11.62 -16.16 4.39
C SER A 112 -10.39 -16.06 3.49
N ARG A 113 -10.24 -14.92 2.78
CA ARG A 113 -9.15 -14.65 1.84
C ARG A 113 -8.76 -13.19 1.80
N ALA A 114 -7.47 -12.90 1.70
CA ALA A 114 -6.96 -11.55 1.55
C ALA A 114 -6.09 -11.32 0.30
N LEU A 115 -6.15 -10.11 -0.25
CA LEU A 115 -5.14 -9.55 -1.15
C LEU A 115 -4.38 -8.47 -0.38
N LEU A 116 -3.14 -8.79 -0.03
CA LEU A 116 -2.24 -7.89 0.69
C LEU A 116 -1.18 -7.39 -0.28
N VAL A 117 -0.98 -6.07 -0.36
CA VAL A 117 0.01 -5.47 -1.25
C VAL A 117 0.98 -4.61 -0.46
N SER A 118 2.26 -4.99 -0.53
CA SER A 118 3.34 -4.44 0.29
C SER A 118 2.94 -4.26 1.75
N PRO A 119 2.32 -5.27 2.41
CA PRO A 119 1.83 -5.13 3.78
C PRO A 119 3.00 -4.93 4.75
N GLN A 120 2.75 -4.18 5.83
CA GLN A 120 3.67 -4.13 6.97
C GLN A 120 3.27 -5.19 8.00
N TYR A 121 4.25 -5.90 8.52
CA TYR A 121 4.06 -6.83 9.65
C TYR A 121 3.92 -6.09 10.97
N SER A 122 4.84 -5.15 11.22
CA SER A 122 4.87 -4.24 12.36
C SER A 122 5.73 -3.04 11.98
N ILE A 123 5.58 -1.90 12.65
CA ILE A 123 6.52 -0.78 12.56
C ILE A 123 7.20 -0.47 13.90
N ASP A 124 6.98 -1.32 14.92
CA ASP A 124 7.70 -1.26 16.19
C ASP A 124 9.20 -1.51 15.94
N PRO A 125 10.11 -0.60 16.34
CA PRO A 125 11.55 -0.76 16.15
C PRO A 125 12.13 -2.05 16.73
N ARG A 126 11.51 -2.60 17.78
CA ARG A 126 11.92 -3.87 18.42
C ARG A 126 11.62 -5.09 17.54
N ILE A 127 10.61 -4.98 16.68
CA ILE A 127 10.11 -6.08 15.83
C ILE A 127 10.57 -5.88 14.38
N ALA A 128 10.57 -4.64 13.90
CA ALA A 128 10.93 -4.20 12.56
C ALA A 128 12.12 -3.22 12.57
N PRO A 129 13.31 -3.63 13.08
CA PRO A 129 14.51 -2.78 13.00
C PRO A 129 14.96 -2.54 11.54
N TYR A 130 14.50 -3.37 10.61
CA TYR A 130 14.79 -3.28 9.17
C TYR A 130 13.97 -2.22 8.41
N ASP A 131 13.05 -1.51 9.08
CA ASP A 131 12.21 -0.46 8.48
C ASP A 131 12.32 0.87 9.29
N PRO A 132 13.52 1.47 9.37
CA PRO A 132 13.78 2.66 10.20
C PRO A 132 12.93 3.87 9.81
N ASP A 133 12.56 3.99 8.52
CA ASP A 133 11.70 5.05 7.98
C ASP A 133 10.28 5.08 8.59
N ARG A 134 9.94 4.11 9.43
CA ARG A 134 8.65 4.00 10.11
C ARG A 134 8.74 4.18 11.63
N HIS A 135 9.93 4.22 12.22
CA HIS A 135 10.10 4.30 13.68
C HIS A 135 9.49 5.58 14.25
N ASP A 136 9.64 6.71 13.55
CA ASP A 136 8.98 7.97 13.93
C ASP A 136 7.47 7.88 13.89
N LYS A 137 6.92 7.11 12.95
CA LYS A 137 5.48 6.88 12.84
C LYS A 137 5.00 6.02 14.01
N PHE A 138 5.77 4.99 14.39
CA PHE A 138 5.48 4.19 15.58
C PHE A 138 5.48 5.03 16.85
N ARG A 139 6.49 5.89 17.05
CA ARG A 139 6.53 6.81 18.20
C ARG A 139 5.27 7.69 18.31
N ARG A 140 4.71 8.12 17.18
CA ARG A 140 3.47 8.92 17.13
C ARG A 140 2.20 8.13 17.40
N ILE A 141 2.22 6.80 17.23
CA ILE A 141 1.11 5.93 17.66
C ILE A 141 0.97 6.00 19.18
N GLY A 142 2.09 6.04 19.91
CA GLY A 142 2.11 6.28 21.36
C GLY A 142 1.58 5.12 22.21
N GLN A 143 1.51 3.92 21.65
CA GLN A 143 1.10 2.68 22.32
C GLN A 143 1.78 1.47 21.66
N ASP A 144 1.72 0.32 22.34
CA ASP A 144 2.22 -0.93 21.78
C ASP A 144 1.44 -1.34 20.52
N MET A 145 2.16 -2.00 19.61
CA MET A 145 1.62 -2.51 18.35
C MET A 145 1.53 -4.04 18.44
N PRO A 146 0.31 -4.62 18.56
CA PRO A 146 0.13 -6.06 18.59
C PRO A 146 0.74 -6.73 17.36
N ARG A 147 1.23 -7.96 17.52
CA ARG A 147 1.59 -8.75 16.35
C ARG A 147 0.32 -9.23 15.65
N PRO A 148 0.27 -9.26 14.30
CA PRO A 148 -0.95 -9.62 13.60
C PRO A 148 -1.53 -10.98 13.99
N GLU A 149 -0.71 -11.97 14.34
CA GLU A 149 -1.15 -13.30 14.78
C GLU A 149 -1.83 -13.33 16.15
N GLU A 150 -1.62 -12.30 16.99
CA GLU A 150 -2.25 -12.23 18.31
C GLU A 150 -3.77 -12.08 18.16
N TRP A 151 -4.23 -11.34 17.15
CA TRP A 151 -5.66 -11.05 16.93
C TRP A 151 -6.19 -11.66 15.63
N GLY A 152 -5.32 -11.84 14.63
CA GLY A 152 -5.64 -12.31 13.29
C GLY A 152 -5.67 -13.82 13.15
N ASP A 153 -6.45 -14.31 12.18
CA ASP A 153 -6.57 -15.72 11.84
C ASP A 153 -5.35 -16.21 11.06
N THR A 154 -4.50 -17.03 11.69
CA THR A 154 -3.29 -17.59 11.07
C THR A 154 -3.60 -18.58 9.94
N ASP A 155 -4.84 -19.08 9.84
CA ASP A 155 -5.31 -19.88 8.70
C ASP A 155 -5.76 -19.03 7.49
N LEU A 156 -5.62 -17.70 7.56
CA LEU A 156 -5.96 -16.79 6.47
C LEU A 156 -5.26 -17.19 5.16
N ARG A 157 -6.08 -17.37 4.12
CA ARG A 157 -5.62 -17.70 2.76
C ARG A 157 -5.52 -16.43 1.93
N GLY A 158 -4.90 -16.53 0.76
CA GLY A 158 -4.88 -15.44 -0.20
C GLY A 158 -3.52 -15.21 -0.82
N VAL A 159 -3.22 -13.96 -1.13
CA VAL A 159 -1.97 -13.56 -1.77
C VAL A 159 -1.36 -12.36 -1.08
N LEU A 160 -0.07 -12.46 -0.82
CA LEU A 160 0.79 -11.35 -0.44
C LEU A 160 1.64 -10.96 -1.66
N ILE A 161 1.41 -9.76 -2.18
CA ILE A 161 2.19 -9.17 -3.27
C ILE A 161 3.20 -8.19 -2.68
N TYR A 162 4.46 -8.28 -3.09
CA TYR A 162 5.53 -7.41 -2.59
C TYR A 162 6.57 -7.15 -3.67
N ASP A 163 7.35 -6.08 -3.49
CA ASP A 163 8.49 -5.80 -4.35
C ASP A 163 9.77 -6.31 -3.68
N PRO A 164 10.38 -7.41 -4.18
CA PRO A 164 11.60 -7.94 -3.60
C PRO A 164 12.81 -7.03 -3.77
N SER A 165 12.76 -5.95 -4.56
CA SER A 165 13.86 -4.98 -4.63
C SER A 165 13.93 -4.07 -3.39
N ILE A 166 12.82 -3.93 -2.65
CA ILE A 166 12.74 -3.13 -1.42
C ILE A 166 13.03 -4.04 -0.22
N SER A 167 14.07 -3.71 0.56
CA SER A 167 14.51 -4.56 1.69
C SER A 167 13.43 -4.72 2.75
N ALA A 168 12.78 -3.63 3.15
CA ALA A 168 11.71 -3.66 4.13
C ALA A 168 10.52 -4.53 3.68
N ASP A 169 10.11 -4.45 2.41
CA ASP A 169 9.04 -5.30 1.86
C ASP A 169 9.40 -6.79 1.90
N ARG A 170 10.67 -7.16 1.65
CA ARG A 170 11.14 -8.55 1.77
C ARG A 170 10.99 -9.07 3.19
N GLU A 171 11.47 -8.30 4.17
CA GLU A 171 11.45 -8.68 5.58
C GLU A 171 10.02 -8.75 6.14
N HIS A 172 9.16 -7.78 5.81
CA HIS A 172 7.74 -7.83 6.15
C HIS A 172 7.06 -9.06 5.54
N ALA A 173 7.29 -9.34 4.25
CA ALA A 173 6.72 -10.49 3.58
C ALA A 173 7.20 -11.83 4.18
N ALA A 174 8.48 -11.94 4.52
CA ALA A 174 9.04 -13.13 5.15
C ALA A 174 8.41 -13.39 6.53
N ARG A 175 8.29 -12.37 7.37
CA ARG A 175 7.63 -12.49 8.68
C ARG A 175 6.15 -12.86 8.55
N ILE A 176 5.41 -12.16 7.68
CA ILE A 176 3.99 -12.45 7.50
C ILE A 176 3.79 -13.89 6.99
N THR A 177 4.57 -14.35 6.02
CA THR A 177 4.40 -15.72 5.49
C THR A 177 4.86 -16.81 6.46
N HIS A 178 5.71 -16.47 7.44
CA HIS A 178 6.06 -17.38 8.53
C HIS A 178 4.87 -17.62 9.48
N VAL A 179 4.15 -16.57 9.88
CA VAL A 179 2.99 -16.69 10.79
C VAL A 179 1.65 -16.99 10.08
N PHE A 180 1.52 -16.63 8.81
CA PHE A 180 0.33 -16.89 7.98
C PHE A 180 0.71 -17.81 6.80
N PRO A 181 0.99 -19.11 7.05
CA PRO A 181 1.60 -20.01 6.08
C PRO A 181 0.70 -20.34 4.88
N ARG A 182 -0.61 -20.06 4.96
CA ARG A 182 -1.55 -20.26 3.84
C ARG A 182 -1.61 -19.08 2.87
N LEU A 183 -0.93 -17.97 3.15
CA LEU A 183 -0.76 -16.87 2.20
C LEU A 183 0.25 -17.25 1.12
N ARG A 184 -0.13 -17.05 -0.13
CA ARG A 184 0.75 -17.31 -1.27
C ARG A 184 1.54 -16.06 -1.60
N LEU A 185 2.87 -16.18 -1.53
CA LEU A 185 3.78 -15.07 -1.82
C LEU A 185 3.92 -14.83 -3.33
N LEU A 186 3.82 -13.56 -3.76
CA LEU A 186 4.03 -13.13 -5.14
C LEU A 186 4.96 -11.91 -5.22
N ALA A 187 6.18 -12.14 -5.66
CA ALA A 187 7.13 -11.08 -6.00
C ALA A 187 6.75 -10.38 -7.31
N LEU A 188 6.65 -9.05 -7.27
CA LEU A 188 6.60 -8.15 -8.43
C LEU A 188 7.78 -7.16 -8.35
N PRO A 189 8.98 -7.54 -8.84
CA PRO A 189 10.17 -6.70 -8.76
C PRO A 189 9.99 -5.35 -9.43
N TYR A 190 10.55 -4.32 -8.81
CA TYR A 190 10.54 -2.92 -9.25
C TYR A 190 9.12 -2.37 -9.48
N GLY A 191 8.15 -2.96 -8.76
CA GLY A 191 6.78 -2.48 -8.70
C GLY A 191 6.60 -1.28 -7.77
N GLY A 192 7.57 -1.03 -6.88
CA GLY A 192 7.54 0.02 -5.87
C GLY A 192 6.81 -0.40 -4.59
N HIS A 193 6.45 0.60 -3.78
CA HIS A 193 5.61 0.44 -2.59
C HIS A 193 4.40 1.38 -2.75
N PRO A 194 3.28 0.92 -3.33
CA PRO A 194 2.88 -0.50 -3.43
C PRO A 194 3.44 -1.23 -4.65
N ALA A 195 3.72 -2.53 -4.48
CA ALA A 195 4.29 -3.42 -5.50
C ALA A 195 3.44 -3.58 -6.77
N THR A 196 2.17 -3.16 -6.72
CA THR A 196 1.27 -3.18 -7.87
C THR A 196 1.25 -1.87 -8.65
N SER A 197 2.13 -0.90 -8.40
CA SER A 197 2.07 0.41 -9.09
C SER A 197 2.14 0.28 -10.62
N VAL A 198 2.99 -0.62 -11.12
CA VAL A 198 3.11 -0.93 -12.56
C VAL A 198 1.80 -1.47 -13.14
N LEU A 199 1.07 -2.30 -12.38
CA LEU A 199 -0.28 -2.74 -12.77
C LEU A 199 -1.30 -1.60 -12.70
N GLY A 200 -1.14 -0.70 -11.73
CA GLY A 200 -1.97 0.50 -11.53
C GLY A 200 -1.94 1.45 -12.71
N GLU A 201 -0.77 1.71 -13.29
CA GLU A 201 -0.61 2.54 -14.49
C GLU A 201 -1.38 2.02 -15.71
N LYS A 202 -1.67 0.72 -15.75
CA LYS A 202 -2.49 0.08 -16.79
C LYS A 202 -3.93 -0.23 -16.34
N GLY A 203 -4.37 0.31 -15.19
CA GLY A 203 -5.70 0.10 -14.63
C GLY A 203 -6.00 -1.37 -14.24
N GLN A 204 -4.98 -2.17 -13.96
CA GLN A 204 -5.14 -3.63 -13.78
C GLN A 204 -5.30 -4.09 -12.33
N VAL A 205 -5.10 -3.21 -11.32
CA VAL A 205 -5.26 -3.57 -9.90
C VAL A 205 -6.65 -4.12 -9.62
N GLY A 206 -7.70 -3.48 -10.15
CA GLY A 206 -9.08 -3.96 -10.01
C GLY A 206 -9.31 -5.35 -10.59
N LYS A 207 -8.56 -5.79 -11.60
CA LYS A 207 -8.64 -7.15 -12.15
C LYS A 207 -8.06 -8.17 -11.17
N VAL A 208 -7.01 -7.81 -10.43
CA VAL A 208 -6.44 -8.65 -9.37
C VAL A 208 -7.43 -8.77 -8.20
N SER A 209 -8.09 -7.67 -7.81
CA SER A 209 -9.14 -7.71 -6.78
C SER A 209 -10.35 -8.55 -7.20
N ILE A 210 -10.74 -8.53 -8.49
CA ILE A 210 -11.76 -9.45 -9.02
C ILE A 210 -11.34 -10.92 -8.84
N MET A 211 -10.09 -11.26 -9.18
CA MET A 211 -9.58 -12.63 -9.00
C MET A 211 -9.63 -13.08 -7.52
N LEU A 212 -9.47 -12.17 -6.56
CA LEU A 212 -9.62 -12.45 -5.11
C LEU A 212 -11.06 -12.84 -4.78
N VAL A 213 -12.02 -11.98 -5.12
CA VAL A 213 -13.43 -12.15 -4.71
C VAL A 213 -14.11 -13.30 -5.45
N GLU A 214 -13.63 -13.65 -6.64
CA GLU A 214 -14.07 -14.86 -7.36
C GLU A 214 -13.42 -16.15 -6.84
N GLY A 215 -12.48 -16.07 -5.89
CA GLY A 215 -11.74 -17.25 -5.40
C GLY A 215 -10.77 -17.84 -6.44
N ARG A 216 -10.35 -17.06 -7.45
CA ARG A 216 -9.56 -17.51 -8.61
C ARG A 216 -8.24 -16.76 -8.75
N LEU A 217 -7.49 -16.62 -7.66
CA LEU A 217 -6.16 -15.97 -7.67
C LEU A 217 -5.13 -16.75 -8.49
N ARG A 218 -4.87 -16.26 -9.71
CA ARG A 218 -3.93 -16.81 -10.69
C ARG A 218 -2.59 -16.06 -10.64
N LEU A 219 -1.68 -16.45 -9.75
CA LEU A 219 -0.38 -15.76 -9.56
C LEU A 219 0.46 -15.69 -10.85
N LYS A 220 0.45 -16.75 -11.66
CA LYS A 220 1.13 -16.76 -12.97
C LYS A 220 0.59 -15.67 -13.90
N GLU A 221 -0.72 -15.42 -13.84
CA GLU A 221 -1.37 -14.38 -14.63
C GLU A 221 -1.00 -12.97 -14.16
N ILE A 222 -1.04 -12.74 -12.84
CA ILE A 222 -0.66 -11.46 -12.24
C ILE A 222 0.81 -11.14 -12.60
N ARG A 223 1.71 -12.13 -12.47
CA ARG A 223 3.12 -11.99 -12.86
C ARG A 223 3.28 -11.70 -14.35
N ARG A 224 2.52 -12.37 -15.22
CA ARG A 224 2.55 -12.12 -16.68
C ARG A 224 2.12 -10.68 -16.97
N ARG A 225 1.03 -10.21 -16.36
CA ARG A 225 0.54 -8.83 -16.50
C ARG A 225 1.58 -7.80 -16.08
N HIS A 226 2.25 -8.01 -14.94
CA HIS A 226 3.34 -7.15 -14.49
C HIS A 226 4.48 -7.10 -15.51
N ARG A 227 4.92 -8.27 -16.01
CA ARG A 227 5.98 -8.34 -17.03
C ARG A 227 5.62 -7.67 -18.35
N MET A 228 4.35 -7.67 -18.74
CA MET A 228 3.90 -6.98 -19.94
C MET A 228 3.86 -5.47 -19.72
N ALA A 229 3.33 -5.02 -18.58
CA ALA A 229 3.19 -3.61 -18.26
C ALA A 229 4.53 -2.89 -18.00
N ARG A 230 5.53 -3.60 -17.46
CA ARG A 230 6.80 -2.98 -17.02
C ARG A 230 7.60 -2.27 -18.11
N ARG A 231 7.47 -2.68 -19.38
CA ARG A 231 8.27 -2.12 -20.49
C ARG A 231 7.98 -0.64 -20.73
N GLU A 232 6.74 -0.23 -20.48
CA GLU A 232 6.22 1.11 -20.74
C GLU A 232 5.96 1.87 -19.43
N SER A 233 6.52 1.40 -18.31
CA SER A 233 6.23 1.95 -16.99
C SER A 233 7.39 2.83 -16.52
N PRO A 234 7.22 4.17 -16.47
CA PRO A 234 8.24 5.06 -15.94
C PRO A 234 8.57 4.75 -14.47
N ARG A 235 7.58 4.30 -13.68
CA ARG A 235 7.83 3.85 -12.29
C ARG A 235 8.71 2.60 -12.24
N TYR A 236 8.48 1.64 -13.12
CA TYR A 236 9.33 0.46 -13.19
C TYR A 236 10.78 0.84 -13.50
N HIS A 237 10.98 1.69 -14.51
CA HIS A 237 12.30 2.14 -14.92
C HIS A 237 13.00 2.97 -13.83
N LEU A 238 12.26 3.83 -13.12
CA LEU A 238 12.75 4.55 -11.95
C LEU A 238 13.26 3.61 -10.86
N HIS A 239 12.45 2.62 -10.46
CA HIS A 239 12.83 1.67 -9.41
C HIS A 239 14.00 0.77 -9.86
N LEU A 240 14.02 0.36 -11.13
CA LEU A 240 15.12 -0.40 -11.70
C LEU A 240 16.42 0.41 -11.72
N ALA A 241 16.37 1.67 -12.17
CA ALA A 241 17.52 2.56 -12.24
C ALA A 241 18.11 2.81 -10.85
N ARG A 242 17.26 3.12 -9.85
CA ARG A 242 17.66 3.24 -8.44
C ARG A 242 18.39 2.00 -7.92
N ALA A 243 17.84 0.81 -8.19
CA ALA A 243 18.48 -0.44 -7.77
C ALA A 243 19.77 -0.74 -8.56
N ALA A 244 19.89 -0.23 -9.78
CA ALA A 244 21.06 -0.43 -10.63
C ALA A 244 22.25 0.47 -10.25
N VAL A 245 22.03 1.56 -9.50
CA VAL A 245 23.08 2.52 -9.10
C VAL A 245 24.33 1.84 -8.55
N ALA A 246 24.16 0.87 -7.64
CA ALA A 246 25.27 0.20 -6.98
C ALA A 246 26.14 -0.68 -7.91
N ARG A 247 25.64 -1.06 -9.09
CA ARG A 247 26.33 -1.99 -10.02
C ARG A 247 26.58 -1.40 -11.41
N HIS A 248 25.76 -0.45 -11.84
CA HIS A 248 25.76 0.15 -13.17
C HIS A 248 25.48 1.66 -13.08
N PRO A 249 26.32 2.43 -12.38
CA PRO A 249 26.06 3.85 -12.08
C PRO A 249 25.86 4.69 -13.34
N ASP A 250 26.62 4.48 -14.41
CA ASP A 250 26.48 5.27 -15.65
C ASP A 250 25.15 5.06 -16.36
N ARG A 251 24.70 3.79 -16.47
CA ARG A 251 23.39 3.47 -17.06
C ARG A 251 22.25 3.98 -16.18
N ALA A 252 22.39 3.85 -14.86
CA ALA A 252 21.42 4.37 -13.91
C ALA A 252 21.32 5.90 -14.00
N ARG A 253 22.46 6.60 -14.06
CA ARG A 253 22.52 8.06 -14.23
C ARG A 253 21.81 8.51 -15.51
N GLN A 254 22.07 7.86 -16.64
CA GLN A 254 21.42 8.18 -17.92
C GLN A 254 19.90 8.00 -17.84
N GLU A 255 19.44 6.87 -17.31
CA GLU A 255 18.01 6.58 -17.17
C GLU A 255 17.33 7.55 -16.19
N LEU A 256 17.96 7.82 -15.04
CA LEU A 256 17.44 8.77 -14.05
C LEU A 256 17.34 10.19 -14.62
N LEU A 257 18.33 10.64 -15.40
CA LEU A 257 18.25 11.93 -16.08
C LEU A 257 17.10 11.99 -17.08
N ALA A 258 16.94 10.94 -17.91
CA ALA A 258 15.85 10.86 -18.87
C ALA A 258 14.47 10.89 -18.19
N LEU A 259 14.32 10.18 -17.05
CA LEU A 259 13.10 10.18 -16.25
C LEU A 259 12.87 11.52 -15.53
N ALA A 260 13.92 12.18 -15.04
CA ALA A 260 13.86 13.50 -14.39
C ALA A 260 13.37 14.59 -15.36
N GLN A 261 13.67 14.44 -16.65
CA GLN A 261 13.27 15.36 -17.70
C GLN A 261 11.88 15.07 -18.27
N ASN A 262 11.52 13.78 -18.47
CA ASN A 262 10.38 13.40 -19.30
C ASN A 262 9.28 12.62 -18.56
N GLY A 263 9.47 12.27 -17.29
CA GLY A 263 8.48 11.54 -16.50
C GLY A 263 7.22 12.36 -16.18
N SER A 264 6.25 11.72 -15.53
CA SER A 264 5.23 12.47 -14.78
C SER A 264 5.87 13.24 -13.62
N ASP A 265 5.23 14.27 -13.10
CA ASP A 265 5.81 15.13 -12.05
C ASP A 265 6.40 14.33 -10.88
N HIS A 266 5.67 13.33 -10.39
CA HIS A 266 6.17 12.45 -9.34
C HIS A 266 7.41 11.67 -9.78
N VAL A 267 7.42 11.11 -10.99
CA VAL A 267 8.58 10.38 -11.51
C VAL A 267 9.76 11.32 -11.71
N ARG A 268 9.52 12.55 -12.20
CA ARG A 268 10.55 13.57 -12.37
C ARG A 268 11.21 13.93 -11.04
N PHE A 269 10.40 14.20 -10.02
CA PHE A 269 10.87 14.51 -8.67
C PHE A 269 11.70 13.35 -8.09
N GLU A 270 11.16 12.13 -8.11
CA GLU A 270 11.85 10.96 -7.59
C GLU A 270 13.16 10.67 -8.34
N ALA A 271 13.16 10.78 -9.66
CA ALA A 271 14.34 10.58 -10.48
C ALA A 271 15.40 11.65 -10.21
N GLY A 272 14.99 12.92 -10.10
CA GLY A 272 15.86 14.04 -9.72
C GLY A 272 16.53 13.83 -8.37
N LEU A 273 15.77 13.44 -7.33
CA LEU A 273 16.34 13.12 -6.03
C LEU A 273 17.35 11.97 -6.09
N ALA A 274 17.04 10.93 -6.85
CA ALA A 274 17.94 9.78 -6.99
C ALA A 274 19.18 10.09 -7.85
N LEU A 275 19.09 11.11 -8.71
CA LEU A 275 20.20 11.57 -9.54
C LEU A 275 21.16 12.49 -8.79
N LEU A 276 20.70 13.22 -7.75
CA LEU A 276 21.52 14.14 -6.96
C LEU A 276 22.90 13.58 -6.55
N PRO A 277 23.03 12.37 -5.96
CA PRO A 277 24.32 11.82 -5.57
C PRO A 277 25.17 11.32 -6.74
N LEU A 278 24.60 11.18 -7.94
CA LEU A 278 25.30 10.68 -9.14
C LEU A 278 25.74 11.81 -10.07
N ASP A 279 24.92 12.86 -10.16
CA ASP A 279 25.19 14.02 -10.99
C ASP A 279 24.36 15.24 -10.56
N ARG A 280 24.94 16.03 -9.67
CA ARG A 280 24.24 17.10 -8.97
C ARG A 280 23.74 18.19 -9.90
N ALA A 281 24.53 18.63 -10.88
CA ALA A 281 24.16 19.78 -11.71
C ALA A 281 22.93 19.49 -12.60
N PRO A 282 22.89 18.39 -13.39
CA PRO A 282 21.69 18.01 -14.14
C PRO A 282 20.50 17.64 -13.25
N ALA A 283 20.73 17.04 -12.07
CA ALA A 283 19.67 16.78 -11.11
C ALA A 283 18.99 18.08 -10.64
N MET A 284 19.79 19.07 -10.23
CA MET A 284 19.27 20.38 -9.80
C MET A 284 18.57 21.11 -10.95
N THR A 285 19.12 21.08 -12.16
CA THR A 285 18.44 21.64 -13.34
C THR A 285 17.09 20.98 -13.59
N ALA A 286 17.03 19.64 -13.55
CA ALA A 286 15.76 18.92 -13.78
C ALA A 286 14.72 19.18 -12.68
N LEU A 287 15.15 19.27 -11.42
CA LEU A 287 14.29 19.60 -10.28
C LEU A 287 13.78 21.04 -10.35
N ASN A 288 14.64 22.01 -10.67
CA ASN A 288 14.22 23.41 -10.86
C ASN A 288 13.20 23.52 -12.00
N ASN A 289 13.49 22.91 -13.16
CA ASN A 289 12.55 22.87 -14.30
C ASN A 289 11.22 22.18 -13.97
N LEU A 290 11.21 21.27 -12.99
CA LEU A 290 9.97 20.67 -12.51
C LEU A 290 9.20 21.68 -11.65
N PHE A 291 9.86 22.32 -10.69
CA PHE A 291 9.23 23.27 -9.79
C PHE A 291 8.74 24.54 -10.50
N ASP A 292 9.48 25.07 -11.47
CA ASP A 292 9.07 26.22 -12.27
C ASP A 292 7.77 25.96 -13.07
N GLY A 293 7.51 24.69 -13.39
CA GLY A 293 6.31 24.27 -14.11
C GLY A 293 5.12 23.88 -13.23
N LEU A 294 5.29 23.86 -11.90
CA LEU A 294 4.24 23.46 -10.97
C LEU A 294 3.57 24.70 -10.35
N PRO A 295 2.23 24.77 -10.32
CA PRO A 295 1.53 25.87 -9.66
C PRO A 295 1.75 25.87 -8.14
N ASP A 296 1.85 24.69 -7.55
CA ASP A 296 2.12 24.48 -6.12
C ASP A 296 3.05 23.28 -5.92
N ILE A 297 4.08 23.44 -5.09
CA ILE A 297 5.00 22.35 -4.74
C ILE A 297 4.45 21.62 -3.51
N PRO A 298 4.28 20.28 -3.56
CA PRO A 298 3.86 19.52 -2.39
C PRO A 298 4.83 19.72 -1.22
N ALA A 299 4.31 20.05 -0.02
CA ALA A 299 5.15 20.24 1.17
C ALA A 299 5.95 18.97 1.55
N SER A 300 5.48 17.79 1.15
CA SER A 300 6.24 16.54 1.29
C SER A 300 7.47 16.48 0.40
N TRP A 301 7.41 17.08 -0.80
CA TRP A 301 8.53 17.13 -1.73
C TRP A 301 9.59 18.12 -1.26
N ALA A 302 9.19 19.31 -0.82
CA ALA A 302 10.10 20.30 -0.26
C ALA A 302 10.93 19.72 0.92
N ARG A 303 10.27 19.07 1.89
CA ARG A 303 10.95 18.42 3.02
C ARG A 303 11.92 17.33 2.60
N ARG A 304 11.56 16.54 1.58
CA ARG A 304 12.40 15.44 1.09
C ARG A 304 13.60 15.93 0.28
N LEU A 305 13.41 17.01 -0.49
CA LEU A 305 14.53 17.66 -1.16
C LEU A 305 15.49 18.26 -0.15
N GLN A 306 14.98 18.97 0.86
CA GLN A 306 15.82 19.50 1.93
C GLN A 306 16.64 18.40 2.62
N ALA A 307 15.98 17.32 3.04
CA ALA A 307 16.67 16.17 3.63
C ALA A 307 17.74 15.58 2.69
N ALA A 308 17.44 15.42 1.40
CA ALA A 308 18.41 14.91 0.42
C ALA A 308 19.60 15.85 0.19
N LEU A 309 19.42 17.16 0.37
CA LEU A 309 20.50 18.15 0.29
C LEU A 309 21.35 18.17 1.56
N ASP A 310 20.72 17.96 2.72
CA ASP A 310 21.38 17.92 4.04
C ASP A 310 22.19 16.63 4.24
N ASP A 311 21.65 15.48 3.80
CA ASP A 311 22.34 14.18 3.79
C ASP A 311 23.53 14.16 2.82
N GLY A 312 23.56 15.07 1.85
CA GLY A 312 24.66 15.27 0.90
C GLY A 312 25.81 16.11 1.45
N THR A 313 26.05 16.09 2.76
CA THR A 313 27.15 16.82 3.41
C THR A 313 28.50 16.28 2.91
N PHE A 314 29.33 17.24 2.47
CA PHE A 314 30.59 17.16 1.70
C PHE A 314 31.62 16.13 2.17
#